data_AF-A0AAQ3NKV3-F1
#
_entry.id   AF-A0AAQ3NKV3-F1
#
_cell.length_a   1.000
_cell.length_b   1.000
_cell.length_c   1.000
_cell.angle_alpha   90.00
_cell.angle_beta   90.00
_cell.angle_gamma   90.00
#
_symmetry.space_group_name_H-M   'P 1'
#
loop_
_entity.id
_entity.type
_entity.pdbx_description
1 polymer ?
#
loop_
_entity_poly.entity_id
_entity_poly.type
_entity_poly.pdbx_seq_one_letter_code
_entity_poly.pdbx_strand_id
1 'polypeptide(L)'
;MVLFSVDGTPIREFKNSEAVGVPFPKNQPMRIYSSLWNADDWATRGGLVKTDWTQAPFTASYRDFNAQACIWSSGASSCGSSASESTGGSSWLSQELDSAGQQRLKWVQRNYMIYNYCTDAKRFPLGFPPECNIS
;
A
#
# COMPACT_ATOMS: atom_id res chain seq x y z
N MET A 1 -0.79 -6.96 -8.15
CA MET A 1 -0.68 -5.52 -7.81
C MET A 1 -0.58 -5.35 -6.31
N VAL A 2 -0.34 -4.13 -5.82
CA VAL A 2 -0.59 -3.76 -4.42
C VAL A 2 -1.72 -2.74 -4.39
N LEU A 3 -2.77 -3.02 -3.62
CA LEU A 3 -3.92 -2.15 -3.44
C LEU A 3 -4.01 -1.69 -1.99
N PHE A 4 -4.08 -0.38 -1.77
CA PHE A 4 -4.32 0.23 -0.47
C PHE A 4 -5.77 0.72 -0.41
N SER A 5 -6.47 0.41 0.67
CA SER A 5 -7.87 0.80 0.85
C SER A 5 -8.18 1.23 2.28
N VAL A 6 -9.25 2.02 2.41
CA VAL A 6 -9.89 2.40 3.68
C VAL A 6 -11.36 2.08 3.54
N ASP A 7 -11.92 1.24 4.40
CA ASP A 7 -13.33 0.80 4.34
C ASP A 7 -13.74 0.28 2.95
N GLY A 8 -12.86 -0.48 2.30
CA GLY A 8 -13.07 -0.99 0.93
C GLY A 8 -12.95 0.05 -0.19
N THR A 9 -12.71 1.31 0.13
CA THR A 9 -12.47 2.38 -0.84
C THR A 9 -11.00 2.41 -1.25
N PRO A 10 -10.66 2.25 -2.54
CA PRO A 10 -9.26 2.28 -2.99
C PRO A 10 -8.68 3.69 -2.88
N ILE A 11 -7.51 3.81 -2.26
CA ILE A 11 -6.79 5.08 -2.09
C ILE A 11 -5.47 5.13 -2.87
N ARG A 12 -4.90 3.97 -3.19
CA ARG A 12 -3.71 3.84 -4.04
C ARG A 12 -3.63 2.45 -4.66
N GLU A 13 -3.27 2.41 -5.93
CA GLU A 13 -2.90 1.19 -6.65
C GLU A 13 -1.43 1.28 -7.07
N PHE A 14 -0.68 0.19 -6.93
CA PHE A 14 0.67 0.04 -7.46
C PHE A 14 0.73 -1.24 -8.30
N LYS A 15 0.74 -1.07 -9.63
CA LYS A 15 0.75 -2.17 -10.60
C LYS A 15 2.14 -2.79 -10.71
N ASN A 16 2.20 -4.10 -10.98
CA ASN A 16 3.48 -4.72 -11.32
C ASN A 16 3.93 -4.22 -12.70
N SER A 17 4.97 -3.39 -12.70
CA SER A 17 5.50 -2.74 -13.89
C SER A 17 6.96 -3.13 -14.17
N GLU A 18 7.34 -4.36 -13.78
CA GLU A 18 8.67 -4.91 -14.04
C GLU A 18 9.03 -4.94 -15.54
N ALA A 19 8.03 -5.03 -16.42
CA ALA A 19 8.21 -4.98 -17.87
C ALA A 19 8.82 -3.64 -18.36
N VAL A 20 8.67 -2.56 -17.59
CA VAL A 20 9.28 -1.25 -17.85
C VAL A 20 10.39 -0.92 -16.84
N GLY A 21 10.91 -1.94 -16.14
CA GLY A 21 12.07 -1.82 -15.26
C GLY A 21 11.76 -1.36 -13.83
N VAL A 22 10.49 -1.26 -13.43
CA VAL A 22 10.11 -0.88 -12.05
C VAL A 22 10.13 -2.12 -11.16
N PRO A 23 10.96 -2.18 -10.09
CA PRO A 23 10.97 -3.31 -9.17
C PRO A 23 9.62 -3.50 -8.48
N PHE A 24 9.21 -4.75 -8.28
CA PHE A 24 7.95 -5.09 -7.62
C PHE A 24 8.16 -6.17 -6.53
N PRO A 25 7.53 -6.05 -5.35
CA PRO A 25 7.71 -7.01 -4.24
C PRO A 25 6.95 -8.32 -4.51
N LYS A 26 7.49 -9.18 -5.37
CA LYS A 26 6.90 -10.50 -5.71
C LYS A 26 7.58 -11.71 -5.06
N ASN A 27 8.89 -11.62 -4.80
CA ASN A 27 9.71 -12.80 -4.47
C ASN A 27 10.24 -12.81 -3.03
N GLN A 28 9.96 -11.78 -2.24
CA GLN A 28 10.44 -11.67 -0.87
C GLN A 28 9.25 -11.78 0.09
N PRO A 29 9.16 -12.85 0.89
CA PRO A 29 8.10 -12.99 1.89
C PRO A 29 8.14 -11.82 2.89
N MET A 30 6.96 -11.29 3.22
CA MET A 30 6.82 -10.14 4.12
C MET A 30 6.16 -10.53 5.43
N ARG A 31 6.37 -9.69 6.46
CA ARG A 31 5.67 -9.76 7.75
C ARG A 31 4.82 -8.52 7.94
N ILE A 32 3.73 -8.65 8.68
CA ILE A 32 2.89 -7.53 9.08
C ILE A 32 3.48 -6.92 10.35
N TYR A 33 3.61 -5.60 10.38
CA TYR A 33 4.08 -4.85 11.53
C TYR A 33 3.08 -3.74 11.87
N SER A 34 2.97 -3.42 13.16
CA SER A 34 2.26 -2.25 13.68
C SER A 34 3.06 -1.66 14.83
N SER A 35 3.15 -0.33 14.89
CA SER A 35 3.89 0.37 15.93
C SER A 35 3.30 1.77 16.17
N LEU A 36 3.46 2.27 17.39
CA LEU A 36 3.24 3.67 17.75
C LEU A 36 4.58 4.22 18.24
N TRP A 37 5.09 5.27 17.59
CA TRP A 37 6.42 5.82 17.88
C TRP A 37 6.49 7.32 17.54
N ASN A 38 7.46 8.03 18.13
CA ASN A 38 7.68 9.46 17.88
C ASN A 38 8.52 9.69 16.62
N ALA A 39 8.03 10.52 15.70
CA ALA A 39 8.66 10.86 14.43
C ALA A 39 8.73 12.39 14.20
N ASP A 40 9.12 13.12 15.25
CA ASP A 40 9.17 14.59 15.30
C ASP A 40 9.89 15.27 14.13
N ASP A 41 10.85 14.62 13.50
CA ASP A 41 11.64 15.21 12.43
C ASP A 41 10.88 15.37 11.12
N TRP A 42 9.74 14.69 10.93
CA TRP A 42 9.02 14.73 9.66
C TRP A 42 7.50 14.58 9.73
N ALA A 43 6.93 13.99 10.80
CA ALA A 43 5.53 13.55 10.82
C ALA A 43 4.50 14.67 10.67
N THR A 44 4.61 15.76 11.45
CA THR A 44 3.59 16.82 11.49
C THR A 44 4.11 18.11 10.87
N ARG A 45 3.42 18.60 9.82
CA ARG A 45 3.83 19.77 9.02
C ARG A 45 5.30 19.69 8.55
N GLY A 46 5.74 18.49 8.13
CA GLY A 46 7.13 18.27 7.70
C GLY A 46 8.16 18.44 8.82
N GLY A 47 7.78 18.16 10.07
CA GLY A 47 8.67 18.23 11.24
C GLY A 47 8.67 19.57 11.99
N LEU A 48 7.84 20.53 11.56
CA LEU A 48 7.72 21.85 12.20
C LEU A 48 6.97 21.81 13.54
N VAL A 49 6.08 20.84 13.72
CA VAL A 49 5.31 20.67 14.97
C VAL A 49 5.85 19.45 15.69
N LYS A 50 6.33 19.65 16.92
CA LYS A 50 6.92 18.62 17.78
C LYS A 50 5.87 18.05 18.74
N THR A 51 6.11 16.84 19.22
CA THR A 51 5.25 16.14 20.16
C THR A 51 5.19 16.90 21.49
N ASP A 52 3.98 17.25 21.91
CA ASP A 52 3.73 17.77 23.25
C ASP A 52 3.55 16.60 24.22
N TRP A 53 4.65 16.20 24.87
CA TRP A 53 4.67 15.09 25.82
C TRP A 53 3.83 15.30 27.07
N THR A 54 3.36 16.52 27.34
CA THR A 54 2.41 16.77 28.44
C THR A 54 1.04 16.14 28.18
N GLN A 55 0.72 15.82 26.92
CA GLN A 55 -0.52 15.16 26.49
C GLN A 55 -0.44 13.62 26.53
N ALA A 56 0.66 13.06 27.03
CA ALA A 56 0.82 11.61 27.16
C ALA A 56 -0.18 11.03 28.19
N PRO A 57 -0.61 9.76 28.02
CA PRO A 57 -0.15 8.79 27.02
C PRO A 57 -0.87 8.89 25.67
N PHE A 58 -0.09 8.80 24.59
CA PHE A 58 -0.63 8.62 23.24
C PHE A 58 -1.04 7.14 23.07
N THR A 59 -2.31 6.91 22.75
CA THR A 59 -2.87 5.54 22.70
C THR A 59 -3.43 5.24 21.30
N ALA A 60 -2.97 4.14 20.70
CA ALA A 60 -3.55 3.58 19.48
C ALA A 60 -4.17 2.22 19.81
N SER A 61 -5.41 1.99 19.36
CA SER A 61 -6.15 0.75 19.59
C SER A 61 -6.35 -0.01 18.27
N TYR A 62 -6.11 -1.32 18.30
CA TYR A 62 -6.26 -2.21 17.16
C TYR A 62 -7.16 -3.37 17.55
N ARG A 63 -8.00 -3.82 16.62
CA ARG A 63 -8.89 -4.97 16.78
C ARG A 63 -9.08 -5.67 15.44
N ASP A 64 -9.77 -6.81 15.46
CA ASP A 64 -10.17 -7.53 14.24
C ASP A 64 -8.98 -7.90 13.35
N PHE A 65 -7.89 -8.38 13.96
CA PHE A 65 -6.71 -8.85 13.25
C PHE A 65 -7.08 -10.00 12.31
N ASN A 66 -7.20 -9.68 11.02
CA ASN A 66 -7.54 -10.62 9.96
C ASN A 66 -6.45 -10.61 8.90
N ALA A 67 -5.91 -11.79 8.61
CA ALA A 67 -4.89 -11.97 7.59
C ALA A 67 -5.27 -13.14 6.68
N GLN A 68 -5.77 -12.82 5.49
CA GLN A 68 -5.90 -13.78 4.40
C GLN A 68 -4.64 -13.67 3.53
N ALA A 69 -3.71 -14.63 3.69
CA ALA A 69 -2.38 -14.54 3.11
C ALA A 69 -1.83 -15.90 2.68
N CYS A 70 -0.87 -15.85 1.74
CA CYS A 70 -0.01 -16.97 1.40
C CYS A 70 1.12 -17.09 2.43
N ILE A 71 1.00 -18.03 3.35
CA ILE A 71 1.99 -18.23 4.42
C ILE A 71 3.23 -18.89 3.82
N TRP A 72 4.38 -18.27 4.03
CA TRP A 72 5.66 -18.85 3.63
C TRP A 72 6.27 -19.59 4.82
N SER A 73 6.47 -20.90 4.68
CA SER A 73 7.08 -21.74 5.71
C SER A 73 7.91 -22.86 5.08
N SER A 74 9.04 -23.21 5.70
CA SER A 74 9.88 -24.34 5.25
C SER A 74 10.28 -24.29 3.77
N GLY A 75 10.49 -23.08 3.23
CA GLY A 75 10.91 -22.87 1.83
C GLY A 75 9.78 -22.91 0.80
N ALA A 76 8.51 -23.04 1.21
CA ALA A 76 7.37 -23.09 0.31
C ALA A 76 6.25 -22.12 0.73
N SER A 77 5.45 -21.70 -0.26
CA SER A 77 4.22 -20.93 -0.08
C SER A 77 3.03 -21.86 0.16
N SER A 78 2.11 -21.47 1.04
CA SER A 78 0.81 -22.13 1.18
C SER A 78 -0.11 -21.90 -0.02
N CYS A 79 0.18 -20.90 -0.85
CA CYS A 79 -0.51 -20.68 -2.12
C CYS A 79 0.21 -21.48 -3.21
N GLY A 80 -0.51 -22.43 -3.82
CA GLY A 80 0.00 -23.25 -4.92
C GLY A 80 0.18 -22.46 -6.22
N SER A 81 1.13 -22.90 -7.04
CA SER A 81 1.44 -22.31 -8.36
C SER A 81 0.50 -22.78 -9.48
N SER A 82 -0.58 -23.51 -9.17
CA SER A 82 -1.41 -24.18 -10.18
C SER A 82 -2.86 -24.26 -9.73
N ALA A 83 -3.75 -23.93 -10.64
CA ALA A 83 -5.21 -23.99 -10.59
C ALA A 83 -5.80 -25.27 -9.96
N SER A 84 -5.86 -25.35 -8.64
CA SER A 84 -6.84 -26.15 -7.92
C SER A 84 -7.85 -25.20 -7.30
N GLU A 85 -8.75 -24.75 -8.16
CA GLU A 85 -9.91 -23.88 -7.90
C GLU A 85 -11.01 -24.59 -7.07
N SER A 86 -10.65 -25.58 -6.24
CA SER A 86 -11.59 -26.50 -5.58
C SER A 86 -11.72 -26.33 -4.08
N THR A 87 -11.03 -25.36 -3.46
CA THR A 87 -11.31 -24.91 -2.08
C THR A 87 -10.97 -23.42 -1.90
N GLY A 88 -11.76 -22.54 -2.51
CA GLY A 88 -12.14 -21.21 -1.97
C GLY A 88 -11.10 -20.18 -1.50
N GLY A 89 -9.82 -20.19 -1.90
CA GLY A 89 -8.79 -19.44 -1.16
C GLY A 89 -8.06 -18.26 -1.82
N SER A 90 -8.09 -18.08 -3.14
CA SER A 90 -7.05 -17.27 -3.82
C SER A 90 -7.51 -16.33 -4.95
N SER A 91 -8.81 -16.20 -5.23
CA SER A 91 -9.30 -15.28 -6.29
C SER A 91 -8.88 -13.82 -6.08
N TRP A 92 -8.70 -13.41 -4.83
CA TRP A 92 -8.21 -12.10 -4.43
C TRP A 92 -6.77 -11.81 -4.89
N LEU A 93 -5.92 -12.84 -5.11
CA LEU A 93 -4.54 -12.66 -5.58
C LEU A 93 -4.46 -12.12 -7.01
N SER A 94 -5.46 -12.47 -7.82
CA SER A 94 -5.61 -12.01 -9.21
C SER A 94 -6.59 -10.85 -9.32
N GLN A 95 -7.03 -10.25 -8.21
CA GLN A 95 -7.99 -9.17 -8.25
C GLN A 95 -7.38 -7.90 -8.83
N GLU A 96 -8.13 -7.28 -9.74
CA GLU A 96 -7.84 -5.95 -10.27
C GLU A 96 -8.97 -4.98 -9.95
N LEU A 97 -8.66 -3.68 -9.93
CA LEU A 97 -9.70 -2.67 -9.82
C LEU A 97 -10.54 -2.63 -11.09
N ASP A 98 -11.84 -2.81 -10.93
CA ASP A 98 -12.81 -2.59 -11.99
C ASP A 98 -12.94 -1.09 -12.32
N SER A 99 -13.73 -0.77 -13.34
CA SER A 99 -13.94 0.62 -13.78
C SER A 99 -14.52 1.51 -12.67
N ALA A 100 -15.37 0.96 -11.81
CA ALA A 100 -15.98 1.69 -10.70
C ALA A 100 -14.94 2.00 -9.61
N GLY A 101 -14.10 1.02 -9.26
CA GLY A 101 -12.97 1.16 -8.34
C GLY A 101 -11.96 2.19 -8.83
N GLN A 102 -11.63 2.17 -10.13
CA GLN A 102 -10.74 3.17 -10.75
C GLN A 102 -11.34 4.59 -10.69
N GLN A 103 -12.64 4.75 -10.94
CA GLN A 103 -13.29 6.06 -10.80
C GLN A 103 -13.28 6.54 -9.35
N ARG A 104 -13.53 5.65 -8.39
CA ARG A 104 -13.50 5.98 -6.96
C ARG A 104 -12.08 6.37 -6.51
N LEU A 105 -11.06 5.64 -6.96
CA LEU A 105 -9.65 5.99 -6.72
C LEU A 105 -9.33 7.39 -7.25
N LYS A 106 -9.71 7.70 -8.49
CA LYS A 106 -9.52 9.04 -9.09
C LYS A 106 -10.24 10.13 -8.29
N TRP A 107 -11.45 9.86 -7.80
CA TRP A 107 -12.18 10.80 -6.95
C TRP A 107 -11.48 11.03 -5.62
N VAL A 108 -11.00 9.98 -4.94
CA VAL A 108 -10.21 10.12 -3.70
C VAL A 108 -8.95 10.95 -3.95
N GLN A 109 -8.21 10.64 -5.02
CA GLN A 109 -7.00 11.37 -5.38
C GLN A 109 -7.28 12.86 -5.64
N ARG A 110 -8.38 13.20 -6.32
CA ARG A 110 -8.73 14.60 -6.61
C ARG A 110 -9.15 15.38 -5.37
N ASN A 111 -9.83 14.75 -4.42
CA ASN A 111 -10.46 15.47 -3.31
C ASN A 111 -9.64 15.43 -2.01
N TYR A 112 -8.78 14.42 -1.81
CA TYR A 112 -8.12 14.18 -0.51
C TYR A 112 -6.60 14.05 -0.58
N MET A 113 -6.00 13.92 -1.77
CA MET A 113 -4.55 13.75 -1.88
C MET A 113 -3.82 15.09 -1.73
N ILE A 114 -3.05 15.23 -0.66
CA ILE A 114 -2.27 16.44 -0.38
C ILE A 114 -0.80 16.34 -0.83
N TYR A 115 -0.32 15.14 -1.13
CA TYR A 115 1.04 14.88 -1.64
C TYR A 115 1.03 13.69 -2.58
N ASN A 116 1.75 13.80 -3.69
CA ASN A 116 1.96 12.72 -4.64
C ASN A 116 3.36 12.81 -5.24
N TYR A 117 4.15 11.76 -5.05
CA TYR A 117 5.52 11.69 -5.57
C TYR A 117 5.55 11.69 -7.11
N CYS A 118 4.50 11.18 -7.77
CA CYS A 118 4.38 11.18 -9.24
C CYS A 118 4.24 12.58 -9.85
N THR A 119 3.94 13.59 -9.03
CA THR A 119 3.81 14.99 -9.47
C THR A 119 4.79 15.92 -8.76
N ASP A 120 5.75 15.37 -8.01
CA ASP A 120 6.73 16.12 -7.25
C ASP A 120 7.97 16.42 -8.11
N ALA A 121 7.89 17.50 -8.90
CA ALA A 121 8.95 17.93 -9.80
C ALA A 121 10.23 18.38 -9.05
N LYS A 122 10.13 18.75 -7.77
CA LYS A 122 11.30 19.11 -6.96
C LYS A 122 12.11 17.87 -6.60
N ARG A 123 11.42 16.78 -6.24
CA ARG A 123 12.06 15.50 -5.92
C ARG A 123 12.56 14.78 -7.17
N PHE A 124 11.84 14.90 -8.29
CA PHE A 124 12.15 14.24 -9.56
C PHE A 124 12.39 15.24 -10.70
N PRO A 125 13.48 16.02 -10.65
CA PRO A 125 13.74 17.07 -11.66
C PRO A 125 14.10 16.51 -13.05
N LEU A 126 14.52 15.25 -13.13
CA LEU A 126 14.96 14.58 -14.37
C LEU A 126 13.87 13.70 -15.01
N GLY A 127 12.64 13.77 -14.51
CA GLY A 127 11.52 12.95 -14.98
C GLY A 127 10.90 12.10 -13.88
N PHE A 128 9.60 11.88 -13.99
CA PHE A 128 8.83 11.15 -12.99
C PHE A 128 9.08 9.64 -13.06
N PRO A 129 8.86 8.91 -11.95
CA PRO A 129 8.98 7.47 -11.92
C PRO A 129 8.12 6.77 -12.99
N PRO A 130 8.64 5.74 -13.70
CA PRO A 130 7.96 5.16 -14.86
C PRO A 130 6.56 4.61 -14.56
N GLU A 131 6.33 4.12 -13.35
CA GLU A 131 5.03 3.58 -12.93
C GLU A 131 3.90 4.61 -12.88
N CYS A 132 4.25 5.90 -12.80
CA CYS A 132 3.27 6.98 -12.64
C CYS A 132 2.40 7.19 -13.89
N ASN A 133 2.86 6.74 -15.06
CA ASN A 133 2.16 6.91 -16.35
C ASN A 133 1.40 5.65 -16.81
N ILE A 134 1.35 4.59 -15.99
CA ILE A 134 0.80 3.27 -16.35
C ILE A 134 -0.68 3.15 -15.88
N SER A 135 -1.39 4.28 -15.82
CA SER A 135 -2.77 4.35 -15.31
C SER A 135 -3.80 3.85 -16.31
#